data_AF-A0A7V0I9U4-F1
#
_entry.id   AF-A0A7V0I9U4-F1
#
_cell.length_a   1.000
_cell.length_b   1.000
_cell.length_c   1.000
_cell.angle_alpha   90.00
_cell.angle_beta   90.00
_cell.angle_gamma   90.00
#
_symmetry.space_group_name_H-M   'P 1'
#
loop_
_entity.id
_entity.type
_entity.pdbx_description
1 polymer ?
#
loop_
_entity_poly.entity_id
_entity_poly.type
_entity_poly.pdbx_seq_one_letter_code
_entity_poly.pdbx_strand_id
1 'polypeptide(L)'
;RQNVDLKWRRKEKDIKRLSQLQLFLLKTVCPYLKRNGVLLYVTCTLTKEENERIVEKFLNEFKNFRLQNIADHTPQYAPFCQKGIFQTLPYVHNLEGFFAALFYKVDD
;
A
#
# COMPACT_ATOMS: atom_id res chain seq x y z
N ARG A 1 8.26 16.60 8.08
CA ARG A 1 8.98 16.20 9.32
C ARG A 1 8.11 16.44 10.57
N GLN A 2 6.87 15.91 10.65
CA GLN A 2 5.98 16.18 11.78
C GLN A 2 5.80 15.04 12.80
N ASN A 3 6.41 13.86 12.61
CA ASN A 3 6.23 12.73 13.54
C ASN A 3 7.54 11.99 13.82
N VAL A 4 8.52 12.70 14.40
CA VAL A 4 9.77 12.10 14.86
C VAL A 4 9.48 11.12 16.02
N ASP A 5 8.55 11.44 16.91
CA ASP A 5 8.19 10.59 18.07
C ASP A 5 7.60 9.22 17.70
N LEU A 6 6.82 9.10 16.61
CA LEU A 6 6.29 7.81 16.17
C LEU A 6 7.42 6.88 15.67
N LYS A 7 8.47 7.43 15.09
CA LYS A 7 9.63 6.67 14.58
C LYS A 7 10.40 5.99 15.70
N TRP A 8 10.49 6.63 16.88
CA TRP A 8 11.23 6.12 18.04
C TRP A 8 10.41 5.17 18.94
N ARG A 9 9.08 5.15 18.80
CA ARG A 9 8.18 4.29 19.62
C ARG A 9 7.81 2.95 18.98
N ARG A 10 8.00 2.76 17.67
CA ARG A 10 7.61 1.52 16.97
C ARG A 10 8.62 0.41 17.24
N LYS A 11 8.24 -0.57 18.06
CA LYS A 11 9.00 -1.82 18.21
C LYS A 11 8.68 -2.74 17.03
N GLU A 12 9.57 -3.68 16.73
CA GLU A 12 9.35 -4.69 15.67
C GLU A 12 8.02 -5.46 15.87
N LYS A 13 7.66 -5.73 17.13
CA LYS A 13 6.37 -6.33 17.50
C LYS A 13 5.17 -5.48 17.05
N ASP A 14 5.30 -4.14 17.09
CA ASP A 14 4.25 -3.23 16.64
C ASP A 14 4.10 -3.26 15.12
N ILE A 15 5.21 -3.33 14.37
CA ILE A 15 5.18 -3.44 12.89
C ILE A 15 4.42 -4.70 12.48
N LYS A 16 4.73 -5.84 13.11
CA LYS A 16 4.04 -7.10 12.82
C LYS A 16 2.54 -7.03 13.14
N ARG A 17 2.18 -6.50 14.31
CA ARG A 17 0.78 -6.33 14.74
C ARG A 17 0.02 -5.39 13.80
N LEU A 18 0.62 -4.26 13.42
CA LEU A 18 0.02 -3.27 12.53
C LEU A 18 -0.14 -3.83 11.11
N SER A 19 0.87 -4.53 10.58
CA SER A 19 0.77 -5.24 9.29
C SER A 19 -0.40 -6.24 9.29
N GLN A 20 -0.58 -7.02 10.36
CA GLN A 20 -1.72 -7.93 10.49
C GLN A 20 -3.07 -7.19 10.50
N LEU A 21 -3.16 -6.08 11.24
CA LEU A 21 -4.37 -5.25 11.28
C LEU A 21 -4.68 -4.63 9.92
N GLN A 22 -3.67 -4.10 9.22
CA GLN A 22 -3.82 -3.51 7.89
C GLN A 22 -4.31 -4.55 6.88
N LEU A 23 -3.74 -5.75 6.91
CA LEU A 23 -4.20 -6.85 6.06
C LEU A 23 -5.64 -7.25 6.41
N PHE A 24 -5.98 -7.37 7.70
CA PHE A 24 -7.34 -7.66 8.14
C PHE A 24 -8.33 -6.64 7.59
N LEU A 25 -8.07 -5.34 7.75
CA LEU A 25 -8.93 -4.27 7.22
C LEU A 25 -9.09 -4.38 5.71
N LEU A 26 -8.00 -4.59 4.98
CA LEU A 26 -8.02 -4.71 3.52
C LEU A 26 -8.90 -5.88 3.06
N LYS A 27 -8.78 -7.04 3.73
CA LYS A 27 -9.60 -8.23 3.48
C LYS A 27 -11.06 -8.05 3.84
N THR A 28 -11.35 -7.29 4.89
CA THR A 28 -12.72 -7.01 5.31
C THR A 28 -13.44 -6.13 4.29
N VAL A 29 -12.76 -5.13 3.72
CA VAL A 29 -13.40 -4.17 2.82
C VAL A 29 -13.47 -4.63 1.36
N CYS A 30 -12.52 -5.44 0.89
CA CYS A 30 -12.45 -5.81 -0.53
C CYS A 30 -13.67 -6.56 -1.08
N PRO A 31 -14.43 -7.39 -0.34
CA PRO A 31 -15.59 -8.10 -0.90
C PRO A 31 -16.72 -7.14 -1.30
N TYR A 32 -16.84 -5.99 -0.62
CA TYR A 32 -17.83 -4.96 -0.89
C TYR A 32 -17.56 -4.16 -2.16
N LEU A 33 -16.40 -4.36 -2.78
CA LEU A 33 -16.06 -3.69 -4.02
C LEU A 33 -16.86 -4.29 -5.18
N LYS A 34 -17.53 -3.42 -5.94
CA LYS A 34 -18.21 -3.81 -7.18
C LYS A 34 -17.21 -4.36 -8.22
N ARG A 35 -17.74 -5.07 -9.22
CA ARG A 35 -17.02 -5.44 -10.45
C ARG A 35 -16.33 -4.22 -11.06
N ASN A 36 -15.07 -4.37 -11.45
CA ASN A 36 -14.19 -3.30 -11.94
C ASN A 36 -14.04 -2.11 -10.96
N GLY A 37 -14.46 -2.28 -9.71
CA GLY A 37 -14.22 -1.29 -8.67
C GLY A 37 -12.75 -1.29 -8.28
N VAL A 38 -12.32 -0.15 -7.78
CA VAL A 38 -10.91 0.12 -7.47
C VAL A 38 -10.75 0.38 -5.97
N LEU A 39 -9.68 -0.17 -5.38
CA LEU A 39 -9.33 -0.05 -3.98
C LEU A 39 -7.91 0.49 -3.87
N LEU A 40 -7.76 1.65 -3.23
CA LEU A 40 -6.47 2.28 -2.98
C LEU A 40 -6.03 1.99 -1.54
N TYR A 41 -4.90 1.32 -1.41
CA TYR A 41 -4.23 1.09 -0.13
C TYR A 41 -3.07 2.08 0.04
N VAL A 42 -3.00 2.79 1.17
CA VAL A 42 -1.99 3.83 1.42
C VAL A 42 -1.44 3.72 2.84
N THR A 43 -0.14 3.95 2.99
CA THR A 43 0.53 4.04 4.29
C THR A 43 1.56 5.18 4.29
N CYS A 44 1.89 5.69 5.49
CA CYS A 44 2.95 6.68 5.71
C CYS A 44 4.17 6.01 6.38
N THR A 45 4.55 4.83 5.91
CA THR A 45 5.65 4.01 6.45
C THR A 45 6.54 3.52 5.32
N LEU A 46 7.79 3.20 5.67
CA LEU A 46 8.79 2.69 4.74
C LEU A 46 9.04 1.18 4.91
N THR A 47 8.31 0.52 5.82
CA THR A 47 8.53 -0.89 6.15
C THR A 47 7.91 -1.79 5.08
N LYS A 48 8.66 -2.82 4.66
CA LYS A 48 8.16 -3.78 3.66
C LYS A 48 7.00 -4.61 4.20
N GLU A 49 6.96 -4.81 5.52
CA GLU A 49 5.93 -5.52 6.26
C GLU A 49 4.55 -4.86 6.13
N GLU A 50 4.50 -3.54 6.14
CA GLU A 50 3.27 -2.76 5.97
C GLU A 50 3.02 -2.46 4.48
N ASN A 51 4.00 -2.62 3.60
CA ASN A 51 3.88 -2.21 2.19
C ASN A 51 3.81 -3.41 1.24
N GLU A 52 4.94 -3.76 0.60
CA GLU A 52 4.99 -4.79 -0.45
C GLU A 52 4.49 -6.15 0.05
N ARG A 53 4.76 -6.53 1.30
CA ARG A 53 4.25 -7.79 1.87
C ARG A 53 2.74 -7.80 2.06
N ILE A 54 2.09 -6.65 2.28
CA ILE A 54 0.62 -6.56 2.33
C ILE A 54 0.07 -6.77 0.93
N VAL A 55 0.64 -6.10 -0.07
CA VAL A 55 0.27 -6.26 -1.49
C VAL A 55 0.40 -7.73 -1.92
N GLU A 56 1.55 -8.35 -1.66
CA GLU A 56 1.81 -9.76 -2.00
C GLU A 56 0.81 -10.70 -1.32
N LYS A 57 0.59 -10.57 -0.01
CA LYS A 57 -0.36 -11.42 0.74
C LYS A 57 -1.79 -11.24 0.23
N PHE A 58 -2.21 -10.01 -0.02
CA PHE A 58 -3.55 -9.72 -0.51
C PHE A 58 -3.80 -10.35 -1.89
N LEU A 59 -2.89 -10.14 -2.86
CA LEU A 59 -3.01 -10.70 -4.20
C LEU A 59 -2.84 -12.23 -4.23
N ASN A 60 -2.11 -12.79 -3.27
CA ASN A 60 -1.99 -14.24 -3.12
C ASN A 60 -3.29 -14.89 -2.63
N GLU A 61 -4.08 -14.18 -1.82
CA GLU A 61 -5.31 -14.71 -1.25
C GLU A 61 -6.54 -14.38 -2.11
N PHE A 62 -6.63 -13.17 -2.64
CA PHE A 62 -7.78 -12.70 -3.42
C PHE A 62 -7.46 -12.75 -4.91
N LYS A 63 -7.70 -13.91 -5.52
CA LYS A 63 -7.39 -14.18 -6.93
C LYS A 63 -8.26 -13.42 -7.93
N ASN A 64 -9.35 -12.80 -7.48
CA ASN A 64 -10.14 -11.87 -8.28
C ASN A 64 -9.69 -10.40 -8.12
N PHE A 65 -8.51 -10.15 -7.59
CA PHE A 65 -7.89 -8.82 -7.60
C PHE A 65 -6.58 -8.82 -8.37
N ARG A 66 -6.27 -7.68 -8.98
CA ARG A 66 -5.02 -7.43 -9.69
C ARG A 66 -4.46 -6.07 -9.29
N LEU A 67 -3.14 -5.95 -9.34
CA LEU A 67 -2.46 -4.67 -9.15
C LEU A 67 -2.65 -3.83 -10.42
N GLN A 68 -3.16 -2.61 -10.26
CA GLN A 68 -3.25 -1.62 -11.31
C GLN A 68 -2.07 -0.67 -11.21
N ASN A 69 -1.45 -0.34 -12.35
CA ASN A 69 -0.37 0.63 -12.37
C ASN A 69 -0.92 2.03 -12.02
N ILE A 70 -0.46 2.58 -10.90
CA ILE A 70 -0.87 3.93 -10.45
C ILE A 70 -0.45 5.03 -11.45
N ALA A 71 0.68 4.84 -12.14
CA ALA A 71 1.19 5.83 -13.09
C ALA A 71 0.22 6.10 -14.25
N ASP A 72 -0.57 5.10 -14.65
CA ASP A 72 -1.55 5.22 -15.74
C ASP A 72 -2.67 6.22 -15.41
N HIS A 73 -2.94 6.42 -14.11
CA HIS A 73 -3.95 7.36 -13.60
C HIS A 73 -3.35 8.65 -13.04
N THR A 74 -2.05 8.66 -12.81
CA THR A 74 -1.33 9.80 -12.24
C THR A 74 0.00 10.08 -12.94
N PRO A 75 -0.01 10.46 -14.23
CA PRO A 75 1.22 10.66 -15.00
C PRO A 75 2.18 11.68 -14.36
N GLN A 76 1.64 12.69 -13.67
CA GLN A 76 2.41 13.70 -12.93
C GLN A 76 3.23 13.13 -11.77
N TYR A 77 2.84 11.96 -11.25
CA TYR A 77 3.55 11.26 -10.16
C TYR A 77 4.32 10.04 -10.66
N ALA A 78 4.38 9.81 -11.97
CA ALA A 78 5.12 8.69 -12.57
C ALA A 78 6.58 8.55 -12.09
N PRO A 79 7.35 9.62 -11.82
CA PRO A 79 8.70 9.48 -11.27
C PRO A 79 8.77 8.78 -9.90
N PHE A 80 7.67 8.78 -9.15
CA PHE A 80 7.53 8.11 -7.86
C PHE A 80 6.86 6.74 -7.97
N CYS A 81 6.53 6.30 -9.19
CA CYS A 81 5.89 5.03 -9.45
C CYS A 81 6.89 4.01 -9.98
N GLN A 82 6.96 2.85 -9.33
CA GLN A 82 7.79 1.74 -9.76
C GLN A 82 7.03 0.43 -9.58
N LYS A 83 7.09 -0.50 -10.55
CA LYS A 83 6.40 -1.81 -10.48
C LYS A 83 4.88 -1.70 -10.18
N GLY A 84 4.23 -0.63 -10.66
CA GLY A 84 2.80 -0.41 -10.49
C GLY A 84 2.37 0.23 -9.16
N ILE A 85 3.28 0.41 -8.20
CA ILE A 85 3.03 1.08 -6.92
C ILE A 85 3.58 2.50 -6.94
N PHE A 86 3.08 3.37 -6.06
CA PHE A 86 3.63 4.69 -5.77
C PHE A 86 4.41 4.65 -4.46
N GLN A 87 5.61 5.24 -4.45
CA GLN A 87 6.40 5.35 -3.25
C GLN A 87 7.27 6.62 -3.26
N THR A 88 7.24 7.36 -2.15
CA THR A 88 8.19 8.44 -1.89
C THR A 88 9.18 8.02 -0.81
N LEU A 89 10.45 8.32 -1.03
CA LEU A 89 11.54 8.00 -0.12
C LEU A 89 12.18 9.29 0.38
N PRO A 90 12.22 9.53 1.71
CA PRO A 90 12.76 10.77 2.25
C PRO A 90 14.22 11.05 1.87
N TYR A 91 15.02 9.99 1.71
CA TYR A 91 16.44 10.09 1.38
C TYR A 91 16.72 10.26 -0.12
N VAL A 92 15.74 9.98 -0.99
CA VAL A 92 15.89 10.13 -2.44
C VAL A 92 15.19 11.40 -2.93
N HIS A 93 13.98 11.65 -2.45
CA HIS A 93 13.10 12.67 -3.02
C HIS A 93 13.01 13.94 -2.15
N ASN A 94 13.60 13.96 -0.96
CA ASN A 94 13.43 15.03 0.03
C ASN A 94 11.94 15.30 0.38
N LEU A 95 11.11 14.26 0.30
CA LEU A 95 9.68 14.26 0.62
C LEU A 95 9.39 13.40 1.85
N GLU A 96 8.16 13.43 2.36
CA GLU A 96 7.74 12.46 3.38
C GLU A 96 7.59 11.06 2.76
N GLY A 97 7.70 10.03 3.59
CA GLY A 97 7.67 8.64 3.16
C GLY A 97 6.25 8.12 3.03
N PHE A 98 5.78 7.93 1.81
CA PHE A 98 4.46 7.39 1.50
C PHE A 98 4.58 6.15 0.62
N PHE A 99 3.59 5.29 0.72
CA PHE A 99 3.40 4.15 -0.14
C PHE A 99 1.93 4.07 -0.54
N ALA A 100 1.67 3.74 -1.81
CA ALA A 100 0.33 3.42 -2.26
C ALA A 100 0.32 2.28 -3.29
N ALA A 101 -0.70 1.43 -3.20
CA ALA A 101 -0.99 0.36 -4.14
C ALA A 101 -2.46 0.41 -4.55
N LEU A 102 -2.71 0.34 -5.86
CA LEU A 102 -4.05 0.39 -6.43
C LEU A 102 -4.44 -1.01 -6.90
N PHE A 103 -5.56 -1.50 -6.40
CA PHE A 103 -6.11 -2.79 -6.78
C PHE A 103 -7.40 -2.58 -7.55
N TYR A 104 -7.67 -3.43 -8.52
CA TYR A 104 -8.98 -3.50 -9.16
C TYR A 104 -9.52 -4.93 -9.06
N LYS A 105 -10.83 -5.04 -8.84
CA LYS A 105 -11.52 -6.32 -8.81
C LYS A 105 -11.80 -6.76 -10.24
N VAL A 106 -11.15 -7.85 -10.66
CA VAL A 106 -11.46 -8.55 -11.90
C VAL A 106 -12.71 -9.38 -11.72
N ASP A 107 -13.34 -9.67 -12.84
CA ASP A 107 -14.55 -10.48 -12.89
C ASP A 107 -14.25 -11.92 -12.53
N ASP A 108 -15.14 -12.52 -11.74
CA ASP A 108 -15.26 -13.98 -11.63
C ASP A 108 -15.94 -14.53 -12.90
#